data_AF-A0A5N6P9V1-F1
#
_entry.id   AF-A0A5N6P9V1-F1
#
_cell.length_a   1.000
_cell.length_b   1.000
_cell.length_c   1.000
_cell.angle_alpha   90.00
_cell.angle_beta   90.00
_cell.angle_gamma   90.00
#
_symmetry.space_group_name_H-M   'P 1'
#
loop_
_entity.id
_entity.type
_entity.pdbx_description
1 polymer ?
#
loop_
_entity_poly.entity_id
_entity_poly.type
_entity_poly.pdbx_seq_one_letter_code
_entity_poly.pdbx_strand_id
1 'polypeptide(L)'
;MEEKMDERGGIWCIKSFPKGTSCGRDGLRAQHILDALCGEGSTIVVGLLKAITEVVNLWLGGRCPVALSEFVASAPLTPLLKPDNGIRPIAVGAIWRRLVSKVAMKSVGNEMAKYLGDFQFGVGIPSGAEAVLHSANRFLNMFHSDGSLALLTVDFSNAFNLVDRTTLLQEAGKLVAEMQVKGLQVNRSQR
;
A
#
# COMPACT_ATOMS: atom_id res chain seq x y z
N MET A 1 11.00 12.96 -2.34
CA MET A 1 10.58 12.87 -0.93
C MET A 1 11.80 12.50 -0.11
N GLU A 2 12.19 13.35 0.84
CA GLU A 2 13.26 13.03 1.79
C GLU A 2 12.67 13.01 3.21
N GLU A 3 11.52 12.37 3.38
CA GLU A 3 11.04 12.01 4.71
C GLU A 3 11.74 10.71 5.08
N LYS A 4 12.90 10.86 5.73
CA LYS A 4 13.63 9.72 6.27
C LYS A 4 12.79 9.11 7.39
N MET A 5 12.65 7.80 7.37
CA MET A 5 12.08 7.08 8.50
C MET A 5 12.97 7.34 9.73
N ASP A 6 12.37 7.80 10.81
CA ASP A 6 13.00 7.83 12.13
C ASP A 6 12.86 6.46 12.82
N GLU A 7 13.72 6.19 13.81
CA GLU A 7 13.76 4.87 14.47
C GLU A 7 12.41 4.52 15.14
N ARG A 8 11.67 5.53 15.61
CA ARG A 8 10.34 5.37 16.22
C ARG A 8 9.28 4.98 15.19
N GLY A 9 9.33 5.58 13.99
CA GLY A 9 8.48 5.25 12.86
C GLY A 9 8.71 3.83 12.34
N GLY A 10 9.95 3.35 12.37
CA GLY A 10 10.31 1.97 12.00
C GLY A 10 9.64 0.92 12.88
N ILE A 11 9.75 1.07 14.20
CA ILE A 11 9.12 0.15 15.16
C ILE A 11 7.60 0.08 14.95
N TRP A 12 6.95 1.23 14.77
CA TRP A 12 5.51 1.28 14.54
C TRP A 12 5.10 0.55 13.25
N CYS A 13 5.84 0.73 12.16
CA CYS A 13 5.54 0.06 10.89
C CYS A 13 5.68 -1.47 11.01
N ILE A 14 6.66 -1.95 11.76
CA ILE A 14 6.85 -3.39 12.02
C ILE A 14 5.71 -3.92 12.92
N LYS A 15 5.39 -3.23 14.01
CA LYS A 15 4.32 -3.64 14.96
C LYS A 15 2.92 -3.65 14.34
N SER A 16 2.69 -2.83 13.31
CA SER A 16 1.39 -2.73 12.67
C SER A 16 1.12 -3.82 11.63
N PHE A 17 2.04 -4.75 11.37
CA PHE A 17 1.74 -5.94 10.58
C PHE A 17 0.73 -6.83 11.32
N PRO A 18 -0.31 -7.36 10.65
CA PRO A 18 -1.19 -8.34 11.26
C PRO A 18 -0.42 -9.57 11.76
N LYS A 19 -0.83 -10.11 12.91
CA LYS A 19 -0.28 -11.37 13.42
C LYS A 19 -0.50 -12.49 12.40
N GLY A 20 0.49 -13.39 12.28
CA GLY A 20 0.44 -14.49 11.30
C GLY A 20 0.69 -14.07 9.85
N THR A 21 1.14 -12.83 9.60
CA THR A 21 1.53 -12.38 8.25
C THR A 21 2.51 -13.37 7.60
N SER A 22 2.17 -13.83 6.40
CA SER A 22 3.02 -14.72 5.58
C SER A 22 4.33 -14.06 5.16
N CYS A 23 5.39 -14.87 5.06
CA CYS A 23 6.72 -14.48 4.59
C CYS A 23 6.81 -14.51 3.05
N GLY A 24 7.84 -13.86 2.52
CA GLY A 24 8.26 -14.04 1.14
C GLY A 24 9.17 -15.28 0.98
N ARG A 25 9.95 -15.29 -0.11
CA ARG A 25 10.85 -16.40 -0.48
C ARG A 25 11.99 -16.62 0.53
N ASP A 26 12.37 -15.60 1.28
CA ASP A 26 13.42 -15.65 2.32
C ASP A 26 12.96 -16.31 3.63
N GLY A 27 11.66 -16.57 3.80
CA GLY A 27 11.13 -17.11 5.06
C GLY A 27 11.09 -16.09 6.21
N LEU A 28 11.58 -14.87 6.02
CA LEU A 28 11.58 -13.84 7.05
C LEU A 28 10.14 -13.36 7.31
N ARG A 29 9.76 -13.27 8.59
CA ARG A 29 8.44 -12.79 9.03
C ARG A 29 8.59 -11.51 9.84
N ALA A 30 7.54 -10.69 9.86
CA ALA A 30 7.47 -9.54 10.76
C ALA A 30 7.66 -9.97 12.22
N GLN A 31 7.16 -11.15 12.61
CA GLN A 31 7.34 -11.70 13.96
C GLN A 31 8.82 -11.94 14.29
N HIS A 32 9.63 -12.51 13.38
CA HIS A 32 11.06 -12.72 13.64
C HIS A 32 11.79 -11.40 13.94
N ILE A 33 11.41 -10.32 13.25
CA ILE A 33 11.96 -8.99 13.49
C ILE A 33 11.51 -8.47 14.85
N LEU A 34 10.23 -8.63 15.21
CA LEU A 34 9.72 -8.23 16.52
C LEU A 34 10.40 -9.00 17.66
N ASP A 35 10.62 -10.29 17.49
CA ASP A 35 11.30 -11.14 18.47
C ASP A 35 12.77 -10.72 18.64
N ALA A 36 13.46 -10.38 17.55
CA ALA A 36 14.82 -9.85 17.59
C ALA A 36 14.91 -8.45 18.23
N LEU A 37 13.79 -7.71 18.27
CA LEU A 37 13.66 -6.42 18.95
C LEU A 37 13.18 -6.55 20.41
N CYS A 38 13.02 -7.77 20.92
CA CYS A 38 12.65 -8.03 22.31
C CYS A 38 13.86 -7.77 23.23
N GLY A 39 13.92 -6.59 23.86
CA GLY A 39 15.04 -6.22 24.74
C GLY A 39 15.27 -4.72 24.75
N GLU A 40 14.25 -3.97 25.19
CA GLU A 40 14.24 -2.51 25.18
C GLU A 40 15.46 -1.93 25.91
N GLY A 41 16.16 -1.00 25.25
CA GLY A 41 17.36 -0.36 25.80
C GLY A 41 18.68 -1.12 25.61
N SER A 42 18.69 -2.33 25.03
CA SER A 42 19.96 -3.02 24.71
C SER A 42 20.66 -2.40 23.49
N THR A 43 22.00 -2.38 23.50
CA THR A 43 22.82 -1.86 22.38
C THR A 43 22.58 -2.64 21.08
N ILE A 44 22.28 -3.94 21.19
CA ILE A 44 21.95 -4.81 20.06
C ILE A 44 20.66 -4.36 19.39
N VAL A 45 19.60 -4.11 20.18
CA VAL A 45 18.30 -3.65 19.65
C VAL A 45 18.42 -2.28 18.98
N VAL A 46 19.17 -1.35 19.59
CA VAL A 46 19.45 -0.03 18.99
C VAL A 46 20.21 -0.18 17.66
N GLY A 47 21.25 -1.01 17.62
CA GLY A 47 22.01 -1.27 16.41
C GLY A 47 21.16 -1.91 15.30
N LEU A 48 20.30 -2.86 15.65
CA LEU A 48 19.39 -3.51 14.71
C LEU A 48 18.36 -2.52 14.14
N LEU A 49 17.76 -1.68 14.97
CA LEU A 49 16.83 -0.63 14.54
C LEU A 49 17.47 0.35 13.57
N LYS A 50 18.69 0.77 13.87
CA LYS A 50 19.47 1.65 13.00
C LYS A 50 19.72 0.97 11.65
N ALA A 51 20.17 -0.28 11.63
CA ALA A 51 20.40 -1.02 10.40
C ALA A 51 19.12 -1.20 9.55
N ILE A 52 17.99 -1.56 10.18
CA ILE A 52 16.70 -1.64 9.50
C ILE A 52 16.32 -0.28 8.88
N THR A 53 16.53 0.80 9.65
CA THR A 53 16.20 2.17 9.23
C THR A 53 17.05 2.60 8.03
N GLU A 54 18.35 2.30 8.04
CA GLU A 54 19.26 2.56 6.93
C GLU A 54 18.84 1.81 5.66
N VAL A 55 18.49 0.52 5.77
CA VAL A 55 18.01 -0.28 4.63
C VAL A 55 16.71 0.31 4.07
N VAL A 56 15.74 0.63 4.93
CA VAL A 56 14.46 1.22 4.49
C VAL A 56 14.69 2.55 3.77
N ASN A 57 15.49 3.45 4.33
CA ASN A 57 15.78 4.75 3.72
C ASN A 57 16.56 4.61 2.41
N LEU A 58 17.46 3.64 2.31
CA LEU A 58 18.18 3.33 1.08
C LEU A 58 17.20 2.88 -0.03
N TRP A 59 16.23 2.03 0.30
CA TRP A 59 15.25 1.52 -0.65
C TRP A 59 14.18 2.55 -1.02
N LEU A 60 13.72 3.37 -0.07
CA LEU A 60 12.85 4.52 -0.35
C LEU A 60 13.51 5.52 -1.31
N GLY A 61 14.83 5.70 -1.20
CA GLY A 61 15.60 6.49 -2.15
C GLY A 61 15.84 5.85 -3.51
N GLY A 62 15.23 4.69 -3.80
CA GLY A 62 15.40 3.96 -5.06
C GLY A 62 16.78 3.31 -5.23
N ARG A 63 17.56 3.16 -4.15
CA ARG A 63 18.96 2.68 -4.20
C ARG A 63 19.11 1.22 -3.80
N CYS A 64 18.10 0.38 -4.03
CA CYS A 64 18.23 -1.07 -3.78
C CYS A 64 19.39 -1.65 -4.61
N PRO A 65 20.33 -2.42 -4.01
CA PRO A 65 21.44 -3.01 -4.76
C PRO A 65 20.93 -3.85 -5.95
N VAL A 66 21.56 -3.70 -7.12
CA VAL A 66 21.13 -4.39 -8.35
C VAL A 66 21.08 -5.91 -8.15
N ALA A 67 22.04 -6.47 -7.42
CA ALA A 67 22.11 -7.90 -7.08
C ALA A 67 20.91 -8.42 -6.28
N LEU A 68 20.17 -7.54 -5.59
CA LEU A 68 18.99 -7.89 -4.82
C LEU A 68 17.68 -7.47 -5.51
N SER A 69 17.75 -6.68 -6.58
CA SER A 69 16.59 -6.01 -7.15
C SER A 69 15.53 -7.01 -7.63
N GLU A 70 15.94 -8.04 -8.37
CA GLU A 70 15.05 -9.11 -8.85
C GLU A 70 14.45 -9.90 -7.69
N PHE A 71 15.25 -10.25 -6.69
CA PHE A 71 14.78 -10.97 -5.50
C PHE A 71 13.71 -10.17 -4.75
N VAL A 72 14.00 -8.90 -4.48
CA VAL A 72 13.10 -7.99 -3.73
C VAL A 72 11.82 -7.73 -4.51
N ALA A 73 11.91 -7.55 -5.83
CA ALA A 73 10.76 -7.34 -6.70
C ALA A 73 9.91 -8.61 -6.89
N SER A 74 10.50 -9.80 -6.72
CA SER A 74 9.80 -11.08 -6.83
C SER A 74 8.84 -11.35 -5.64
N ALA A 75 8.02 -12.39 -5.81
CA ALA A 75 7.18 -12.92 -4.74
C ALA A 75 6.80 -14.39 -5.04
N PRO A 76 6.79 -15.30 -4.04
CA PRO A 76 6.08 -16.57 -4.16
C PRO A 76 4.60 -16.34 -4.50
N LEU A 77 4.07 -17.21 -5.37
CA LEU A 77 2.68 -17.23 -5.77
C LEU A 77 1.94 -18.38 -5.10
N THR A 78 0.85 -18.07 -4.39
CA THR A 78 -0.09 -19.06 -3.88
C THR A 78 -1.35 -19.02 -4.74
N PRO A 79 -1.67 -20.08 -5.51
CA PRO A 79 -2.90 -20.12 -6.28
C PRO A 79 -4.09 -20.41 -5.36
N LEU A 80 -5.06 -19.50 -5.30
CA LEU A 80 -6.34 -19.72 -4.64
C LEU A 80 -7.40 -20.10 -5.66
N LEU A 81 -8.17 -21.14 -5.38
CA LEU A 81 -9.33 -21.52 -6.18
C LEU A 81 -10.50 -20.58 -5.87
N LYS A 82 -11.10 -20.04 -6.93
CA LYS A 82 -12.37 -19.34 -6.86
C LYS A 82 -13.54 -20.35 -6.95
N PRO A 83 -14.75 -19.97 -6.49
CA PRO A 83 -15.94 -20.81 -6.62
C PRO A 83 -16.31 -21.15 -8.07
N ASP A 84 -15.95 -20.29 -9.03
CA ASP A 84 -16.18 -20.46 -10.47
C ASP A 84 -15.09 -21.29 -11.17
N ASN A 85 -14.26 -22.02 -10.41
CA ASN A 85 -13.11 -22.78 -10.89
C ASN A 85 -11.97 -21.91 -11.49
N GLY A 86 -12.07 -20.59 -11.40
CA GLY A 86 -10.98 -19.67 -11.75
C GLY A 86 -9.86 -19.67 -10.71
N ILE A 87 -8.66 -19.22 -11.11
CA ILE A 87 -7.49 -19.11 -10.21
C ILE A 87 -7.25 -17.65 -9.84
N ARG A 88 -7.05 -17.38 -8.55
CA ARG A 88 -6.56 -16.10 -8.02
C ARG A 88 -5.15 -16.29 -7.46
N PRO A 89 -4.10 -15.92 -8.22
CA PRO A 89 -2.75 -15.97 -7.68
C PRO A 89 -2.56 -14.87 -6.63
N ILE A 90 -2.06 -15.23 -5.45
CA ILE A 90 -1.66 -14.28 -4.41
C ILE A 90 -0.13 -14.20 -4.38
N ALA A 91 0.39 -13.01 -4.63
CA ALA A 91 1.81 -12.72 -4.55
C ALA A 91 2.19 -12.17 -3.17
N VAL A 92 2.99 -12.92 -2.41
CA VAL A 92 3.45 -12.47 -1.08
C VAL A 92 4.89 -11.98 -1.16
N GLY A 93 5.07 -10.66 -1.25
CA GLY A 93 6.42 -10.06 -1.26
C GLY A 93 7.18 -10.26 0.04
N ALA A 94 8.52 -10.21 -0.03
CA ALA A 94 9.40 -10.22 1.13
C ALA A 94 9.02 -9.11 2.13
N ILE A 95 9.25 -9.38 3.43
CA ILE A 95 8.87 -8.46 4.51
C ILE A 95 9.56 -7.10 4.35
N TRP A 96 10.80 -7.07 3.87
CA TRP A 96 11.51 -5.83 3.57
C TRP A 96 10.76 -4.94 2.57
N ARG A 97 10.30 -5.50 1.44
CA ARG A 97 9.54 -4.75 0.43
C ARG A 97 8.24 -4.21 1.01
N ARG A 98 7.52 -5.05 1.77
CA ARG A 98 6.25 -4.66 2.39
C ARG A 98 6.43 -3.61 3.49
N LEU A 99 7.51 -3.69 4.25
CA LEU A 99 7.87 -2.69 5.27
C LEU A 99 8.14 -1.34 4.60
N VAL A 100 8.98 -1.31 3.56
CA VAL A 100 9.26 -0.09 2.78
C VAL A 100 7.99 0.49 2.19
N SER A 101 7.14 -0.32 1.56
CA SER A 101 5.84 0.15 1.04
C SER A 101 4.95 0.71 2.15
N LYS A 102 4.92 0.09 3.33
CA LYS A 102 4.12 0.58 4.46
C LYS A 102 4.61 1.92 4.99
N VAL A 103 5.93 2.10 5.07
CA VAL A 103 6.55 3.36 5.47
C VAL A 103 6.23 4.45 4.44
N ALA A 104 6.36 4.16 3.14
CA ALA A 104 5.97 5.09 2.09
C ALA A 104 4.48 5.44 2.16
N MET A 105 3.60 4.46 2.36
CA MET A 105 2.15 4.72 2.47
C MET A 105 1.78 5.51 3.72
N LYS A 106 2.61 5.53 4.76
CA LYS A 106 2.38 6.37 5.95
C LYS A 106 2.54 7.86 5.62
N SER A 107 3.46 8.21 4.72
CA SER A 107 3.71 9.62 4.37
C SER A 107 2.75 10.18 3.34
N VAL A 108 2.25 9.35 2.41
CA VAL A 108 1.38 9.81 1.32
C VAL A 108 -0.06 9.33 1.39
N GLY A 109 -0.36 8.34 2.25
CA GLY A 109 -1.61 7.60 2.19
C GLY A 109 -2.84 8.45 2.47
N ASN A 110 -2.76 9.41 3.39
CA ASN A 110 -3.88 10.28 3.74
C ASN A 110 -4.20 11.27 2.62
N GLU A 111 -3.18 11.87 2.02
CA GLU A 111 -3.31 12.77 0.88
C GLU A 111 -3.87 12.03 -0.34
N MET A 112 -3.34 10.82 -0.61
CA MET A 112 -3.84 9.97 -1.70
C MET A 112 -5.30 9.56 -1.47
N ALA A 113 -5.68 9.21 -0.24
CA ALA A 113 -7.07 8.87 0.09
C ALA A 113 -8.01 10.07 -0.12
N LYS A 114 -7.60 11.28 0.26
CA LYS A 114 -8.39 12.51 0.01
C LYS A 114 -8.51 12.80 -1.48
N TYR A 115 -7.42 12.67 -2.23
CA TYR A 115 -7.40 12.95 -3.65
C TYR A 115 -8.24 11.95 -4.46
N LEU A 116 -8.15 10.66 -4.12
CA LEU A 116 -8.88 9.60 -4.80
C LEU A 116 -10.28 9.37 -4.22
N GLY A 117 -10.64 10.01 -3.12
CA GLY A 117 -11.84 9.68 -2.33
C GLY A 117 -13.16 9.84 -3.07
N ASP A 118 -13.19 10.63 -4.14
CA ASP A 118 -14.38 10.78 -5.00
C ASP A 118 -14.49 9.68 -6.07
N PHE A 119 -13.39 8.96 -6.33
CA PHE A 119 -13.27 8.00 -7.44
C PHE A 119 -12.97 6.56 -6.98
N GLN A 120 -12.44 6.38 -5.77
CA GLN A 120 -11.96 5.11 -5.23
C GLN A 120 -12.44 4.93 -3.79
N PHE A 121 -13.20 3.87 -3.57
CA PHE A 121 -13.82 3.56 -2.26
C PHE A 121 -13.35 2.24 -1.66
N GLY A 122 -12.53 1.47 -2.37
CA GLY A 122 -12.05 0.15 -1.95
C GLY A 122 -10.79 0.15 -1.08
N VAL A 123 -10.02 1.25 -1.05
CA VAL A 123 -8.79 1.36 -0.26
C VAL A 123 -8.69 2.75 0.37
N GLY A 124 -8.39 2.81 1.67
CA GLY A 124 -8.13 4.06 2.38
C GLY A 124 -9.37 4.86 2.78
N ILE A 125 -10.57 4.44 2.37
CA ILE A 125 -11.85 5.07 2.73
C ILE A 125 -12.61 4.17 3.71
N PRO A 126 -12.85 4.61 4.95
CA PRO A 126 -13.65 3.86 5.92
C PRO A 126 -15.05 3.55 5.37
N SER A 127 -15.45 2.28 5.40
CA SER A 127 -16.75 1.79 4.93
C SER A 127 -17.10 2.16 3.48
N GLY A 128 -16.09 2.35 2.61
CA GLY A 128 -16.32 2.84 1.25
C GLY A 128 -17.11 1.87 0.38
N ALA A 129 -16.86 0.56 0.48
CA ALA A 129 -17.61 -0.45 -0.27
C ALA A 129 -19.10 -0.47 0.14
N GLU A 130 -19.37 -0.40 1.44
CA GLU A 130 -20.72 -0.32 2.00
C GLU A 130 -21.43 0.96 1.56
N ALA A 131 -20.72 2.10 1.57
CA ALA A 131 -21.27 3.38 1.11
C ALA A 131 -21.71 3.32 -0.36
N VAL A 132 -20.88 2.73 -1.24
CA VAL A 132 -21.22 2.53 -2.66
C VAL A 132 -22.47 1.66 -2.81
N LEU A 133 -22.52 0.51 -2.11
CA LEU A 133 -23.66 -0.41 -2.17
C LEU A 133 -24.97 0.25 -1.69
N HIS A 134 -24.94 0.93 -0.55
CA HIS A 134 -26.12 1.61 -0.01
C HIS A 134 -26.58 2.77 -0.88
N SER A 135 -25.65 3.51 -1.48
CA SER A 135 -25.97 4.62 -2.39
C SER A 135 -26.63 4.11 -3.67
N ALA A 136 -26.08 3.05 -4.28
CA ALA A 136 -26.65 2.41 -5.46
C ALA A 136 -28.05 1.85 -5.17
N ASN A 137 -28.22 1.12 -4.07
CA ASN A 137 -29.52 0.57 -3.68
C ASN A 137 -30.57 1.67 -3.41
N ARG A 138 -30.18 2.77 -2.75
CA ARG A 138 -31.07 3.91 -2.54
C ARG A 138 -31.50 4.53 -3.86
N PHE A 139 -30.55 4.73 -4.79
CA PHE A 139 -30.83 5.28 -6.11
C PHE A 139 -31.81 4.40 -6.89
N LEU A 140 -31.54 3.09 -6.95
CA LEU A 140 -32.44 2.13 -7.59
C LEU A 140 -33.85 2.15 -6.98
N ASN A 141 -33.96 2.19 -5.65
CA ASN A 141 -35.27 2.25 -4.98
C ASN A 141 -36.03 3.55 -5.27
N MET A 142 -35.34 4.69 -5.40
CA MET A 142 -35.98 5.97 -5.71
C MET A 142 -36.51 6.02 -7.16
N PHE A 143 -35.82 5.37 -8.09
CA PHE A 143 -36.10 5.47 -9.53
C PHE A 143 -36.56 4.15 -10.17
N HIS A 144 -36.96 3.16 -9.38
CA HIS A 144 -37.33 1.82 -9.89
C HIS A 144 -38.47 1.83 -10.92
N SER A 145 -39.34 2.85 -10.89
CA SER A 145 -40.45 3.03 -11.84
C SER A 145 -40.07 3.81 -13.10
N ASP A 146 -38.89 4.41 -13.14
CA ASP A 146 -38.39 5.18 -14.28
C ASP A 146 -37.68 4.25 -15.27
N GLY A 147 -38.43 3.79 -16.29
CA GLY A 147 -37.92 2.93 -17.34
C GLY A 147 -36.87 3.57 -18.26
N SER A 148 -36.54 4.86 -18.08
CA SER A 148 -35.49 5.54 -18.85
C SER A 148 -34.09 5.38 -18.25
N LEU A 149 -33.97 4.85 -17.04
CA LEU A 149 -32.71 4.68 -16.32
C LEU A 149 -32.26 3.22 -16.28
N ALA A 150 -30.95 3.00 -16.38
CA ALA A 150 -30.32 1.70 -16.24
C ALA A 150 -29.03 1.81 -15.42
N LEU A 151 -28.73 0.79 -14.62
CA LEU A 151 -27.46 0.67 -13.90
C LEU A 151 -26.49 -0.19 -14.72
N LEU A 152 -25.36 0.39 -15.10
CA LEU A 152 -24.27 -0.32 -15.77
C LEU A 152 -23.20 -0.71 -14.76
N THR A 153 -22.86 -1.99 -14.70
CA THR A 153 -21.69 -2.49 -13.97
C THR A 153 -20.58 -2.81 -14.96
N VAL A 154 -19.36 -2.38 -14.64
CA VAL A 154 -18.16 -2.62 -15.45
C VAL A 154 -17.13 -3.30 -14.58
N ASP A 155 -16.55 -4.39 -15.07
CA ASP A 155 -15.46 -5.10 -14.41
C ASP A 155 -14.27 -5.28 -15.36
N PHE A 156 -13.07 -5.17 -14.81
CA PHE A 156 -11.83 -5.33 -15.56
C PHE A 156 -11.36 -6.77 -15.52
N SER A 157 -11.19 -7.37 -16.70
CA SER A 157 -10.55 -8.68 -16.80
C SER A 157 -9.09 -8.61 -16.34
N ASN A 158 -8.74 -9.36 -15.29
CA ASN A 158 -7.36 -9.54 -14.83
C ASN A 158 -6.56 -8.22 -14.62
N ALA A 159 -7.20 -7.21 -14.04
CA ALA A 159 -6.68 -5.84 -13.96
C ALA A 159 -5.22 -5.74 -13.46
N PHE A 160 -4.86 -6.43 -12.37
CA PHE A 160 -3.51 -6.34 -11.79
C PHE A 160 -2.39 -6.85 -12.71
N ASN A 161 -2.70 -7.74 -13.64
CA ASN A 161 -1.71 -8.33 -14.54
C ASN A 161 -1.71 -7.70 -15.93
N LEU A 162 -2.84 -7.11 -16.36
CA LEU A 162 -2.98 -6.51 -17.69
C LEU A 162 -2.76 -4.99 -17.73
N VAL A 163 -2.80 -4.30 -16.59
CA VAL A 163 -2.49 -2.86 -16.54
C VAL A 163 -1.02 -2.62 -16.89
N ASP A 164 -0.78 -1.68 -17.80
CA ASP A 164 0.57 -1.26 -18.16
C ASP A 164 1.27 -0.56 -16.99
N ARG A 165 2.36 -1.15 -16.53
CA ARG A 165 3.09 -0.69 -15.34
C ARG A 165 3.82 0.63 -15.59
N THR A 166 4.22 0.89 -16.83
CA THR A 166 4.91 2.13 -17.20
C THR A 166 3.98 3.31 -17.04
N THR A 167 2.78 3.21 -17.61
CA THR A 167 1.72 4.22 -17.51
C THR A 167 1.33 4.43 -16.05
N LEU A 168 1.11 3.35 -15.30
CA LEU A 168 0.75 3.45 -13.87
C LEU A 168 1.82 4.20 -13.06
N LEU A 169 3.11 3.92 -13.29
CA LEU A 169 4.20 4.61 -12.60
C LEU A 169 4.33 6.07 -13.02
N GLN A 170 4.11 6.39 -14.30
CA GLN A 170 4.11 7.76 -14.80
C GLN A 170 2.99 8.58 -14.17
N GLU A 171 1.76 8.05 -14.15
CA GLU A 171 0.62 8.72 -13.53
C GLU A 171 0.80 8.88 -12.02
N ALA A 172 1.28 7.85 -11.32
CA ALA A 172 1.60 7.95 -9.90
C ALA A 172 2.67 9.04 -9.62
N GLY A 173 3.69 9.15 -10.48
CA GLY A 173 4.72 10.19 -10.39
C GLY A 173 4.15 11.60 -10.55
N LYS A 174 3.26 11.82 -11.52
CA LYS A 174 2.56 13.10 -11.72
C LYS A 174 1.73 13.48 -10.50
N LEU A 175 0.92 12.55 -10.00
CA LEU A 175 0.06 12.78 -8.83
C LEU A 175 0.87 13.17 -7.60
N VAL A 176 1.95 12.44 -7.31
CA VAL A 176 2.83 12.75 -6.19
C VAL A 176 3.46 14.13 -6.34
N ALA A 177 3.91 14.51 -7.54
CA ALA A 177 4.47 15.83 -7.80
C ALA A 177 3.43 16.95 -7.60
N GLU A 178 2.20 16.76 -8.09
CA GLU A 178 1.11 17.74 -7.91
C GLU A 178 0.73 17.95 -6.45
N MET A 179 0.71 16.88 -5.65
CA MET A 179 0.44 16.96 -4.21
C MET A 179 1.50 17.77 -3.48
N GLN A 180 2.77 17.65 -3.88
CA GLN A 180 3.85 18.45 -3.30
C GLN A 180 3.68 19.95 -3.60
N VAL A 181 3.28 20.30 -4.83
CA VAL A 181 3.01 21.70 -5.22
C VAL A 181 1.85 22.28 -4.43
N LYS A 182 0.74 21.55 -4.29
CA LYS A 182 -0.44 21.99 -3.53
C LYS A 182 -0.14 22.12 -2.03
N GLY A 183 0.59 21.19 -1.44
CA GLY A 183 1.04 21.27 -0.04
C GLY A 183 1.95 22.48 0.24
N LEU A 184 2.79 22.86 -0.73
CA LEU A 184 3.62 24.07 -0.67
C LEU A 184 2.80 25.36 -0.74
N GLN A 185 1.68 25.38 -1.47
CA GLN A 185 0.80 26.56 -1.54
C GLN A 185 -0.07 26.73 -0.28
N VAL A 186 -0.61 25.65 0.27
CA VAL A 186 -1.41 25.69 1.51
C VAL A 186 -0.58 26.22 2.70
N ASN A 187 0.70 25.85 2.79
CA ASN A 187 1.62 26.35 3.82
C ASN A 187 2.06 27.81 3.63
N ARG A 188 1.90 28.39 2.43
CA ARG A 188 2.17 29.81 2.17
C ARG A 188 0.95 30.70 2.42
N SER A 189 -0.26 30.16 2.34
CA SER A 189 -1.51 30.88 2.68
C SER A 189 -1.84 30.92 4.17
N GLN A 190 -1.13 30.16 5.00
CA GLN A 190 -1.27 30.15 6.47
C GLN A 190 -0.12 30.87 7.20
N ARG A 191 0.70 31.65 6.48
CA ARG A 191 1.71 32.54 7.04
C ARG A 191 1.37 34.00 6.76
#